data_AF-A0A0Q1F574-F1
#
_entry.id   AF-A0A0Q1F574-F1
#
_cell.length_a   1.000
_cell.length_b   1.000
_cell.length_c   1.000
_cell.angle_alpha   90.00
_cell.angle_beta   90.00
_cell.angle_gamma   90.00
#
_symmetry.space_group_name_H-M   'P 1'
#
loop_
_entity.id
_entity.type
_entity.pdbx_description
1 polymer ?
#
loop_
_entity_poly.entity_id
_entity_poly.type
_entity_poly.pdbx_seq_one_letter_code
_entity_poly.pdbx_strand_id
1 'polypeptide(L)'
;MKKRIIVNLVLAFILVPLIKLIWDYIRIEINKDYSAFSGSFLEYEKMIASSVFLVVPIFFIIFTLLPYNIIVLYKKVTSFFMKVLLFELILIIDFCLLGTFMNIWSYPYWKNIYYLAYFIPYSFLFAGLIHWLVDKRTVDR
;
A
#
# COMPACT_ATOMS: atom_id res chain seq x y z
N MET A 1 11.47 10.41 15.68
CA MET A 1 12.06 9.95 14.40
C MET A 1 12.33 8.44 14.34
N LYS A 2 13.20 7.86 15.18
CA LYS A 2 13.54 6.41 15.13
C LYS A 2 12.32 5.47 15.10
N LYS A 3 11.33 5.70 15.96
CA LYS A 3 10.08 4.92 16.02
C LYS A 3 9.32 4.91 14.68
N ARG A 4 9.25 6.06 13.99
CA ARG A 4 8.56 6.18 12.70
C ARG A 4 9.25 5.35 11.62
N ILE A 5 10.58 5.38 11.58
CA ILE A 5 11.37 4.59 10.63
C ILE A 5 11.11 3.10 10.84
N ILE A 6 11.16 2.64 12.10
CA ILE A 6 10.89 1.23 12.43
C ILE A 6 9.45 0.84 12.02
N VAL A 7 8.46 1.67 12.35
CA VAL A 7 7.06 1.41 11.96
C VAL A 7 6.92 1.36 10.44
N ASN A 8 7.54 2.28 9.70
CA ASN A 8 7.51 2.25 8.24
C ASN A 8 8.14 0.98 7.67
N LEU A 9 9.28 0.54 8.22
CA LEU A 9 9.93 -0.71 7.80
C LEU A 9 9.03 -1.92 8.07
N VAL A 10 8.40 -1.99 9.24
CA VAL A 10 7.46 -3.07 9.58
C VAL A 10 6.26 -3.06 8.64
N LEU A 11 5.65 -1.89 8.41
CA LEU A 11 4.51 -1.76 7.51
C LEU A 11 4.86 -2.18 6.09
N ALA A 12 6.02 -1.75 5.58
CA ALA A 12 6.44 -2.06 4.22
C ALA A 12 6.89 -3.51 4.04
N PHE A 13 7.74 -4.05 4.92
CA PHE A 13 8.37 -5.37 4.73
C PHE A 13 7.59 -6.52 5.35
N ILE A 14 6.60 -6.26 6.19
CA ILE A 14 5.79 -7.32 6.82
C ILE A 14 4.34 -7.17 6.36
N LEU A 15 3.72 -6.02 6.59
CA LEU A 15 2.28 -5.88 6.36
C LEU A 15 1.92 -5.90 4.87
N VAL A 16 2.66 -5.19 4.01
CA VAL A 16 2.39 -5.18 2.56
C VAL A 16 2.55 -6.57 1.94
N PRO A 17 3.66 -7.31 2.14
CA PRO A 17 3.79 -8.69 1.67
C PRO A 17 2.67 -9.60 2.18
N LEU A 18 2.31 -9.48 3.47
CA LEU A 18 1.26 -10.31 4.06
C LEU A 18 -0.09 -10.08 3.39
N ILE A 19 -0.49 -8.82 3.17
CA ILE A 19 -1.75 -8.50 2.48
C ILE A 19 -1.74 -9.08 1.06
N LYS A 20 -0.62 -8.94 0.34
CA LYS A 20 -0.47 -9.49 -1.00
C LYS A 20 -0.59 -11.02 -1.01
N LEU A 21 0.11 -11.72 -0.12
CA LEU A 21 0.06 -13.17 -0.04
C LEU A 21 -1.33 -13.69 0.31
N ILE A 22 -2.03 -13.04 1.26
CA ILE A 22 -3.41 -13.40 1.59
C ILE A 22 -4.33 -13.22 0.37
N TRP A 23 -4.20 -12.09 -0.33
CA TRP A 23 -4.99 -11.82 -1.53
C TRP A 23 -4.74 -12.86 -2.63
N ASP A 24 -3.47 -13.17 -2.89
CA ASP A 24 -3.07 -14.12 -3.91
C ASP A 24 -3.48 -15.55 -3.55
N TYR A 25 -3.42 -15.93 -2.26
CA TYR A 25 -3.91 -17.21 -1.76
C TYR A 25 -5.43 -17.37 -1.97
N ILE A 26 -6.21 -16.34 -1.61
CA ILE A 26 -7.66 -16.33 -1.83
C ILE A 26 -7.97 -16.48 -3.33
N ARG A 27 -7.22 -15.79 -4.19
CA ARG A 27 -7.44 -15.83 -5.64
C ARG A 27 -7.10 -17.18 -6.25
N ILE A 28 -5.92 -17.73 -5.97
CA ILE A 28 -5.39 -18.94 -6.61
C ILE A 28 -6.02 -20.19 -6.00
N GLU A 29 -6.02 -20.30 -4.67
CA GLU A 29 -6.37 -21.55 -4.00
C GLU A 29 -7.88 -21.66 -3.73
N ILE A 30 -8.50 -20.57 -3.23
CA ILE A 30 -9.91 -20.57 -2.84
C ILE A 30 -10.81 -20.37 -4.06
N ASN A 31 -10.55 -19.31 -4.84
CA ASN A 31 -11.38 -18.96 -6.00
C ASN A 31 -11.02 -19.77 -7.25
N LYS A 32 -9.88 -20.49 -7.25
CA LYS A 32 -9.38 -21.26 -8.39
C LYS A 32 -9.26 -20.42 -9.66
N ASP A 33 -8.92 -19.14 -9.50
CA ASP A 33 -8.72 -18.22 -10.62
C ASP A 33 -7.29 -18.38 -11.18
N TYR A 34 -7.18 -19.22 -12.21
CA TYR A 34 -5.92 -19.50 -12.90
C TYR A 34 -5.60 -18.53 -14.04
N SER A 35 -6.33 -17.42 -14.16
CA SER A 35 -6.13 -16.45 -15.26
C SER A 35 -4.73 -15.82 -15.27
N ALA A 36 -4.11 -15.68 -14.09
CA ALA A 36 -2.78 -15.10 -13.95
C ALA A 36 -1.67 -16.15 -13.73
N PHE A 37 -2.01 -17.32 -13.20
CA PHE A 37 -1.05 -18.39 -12.90
C PHE A 37 -1.78 -19.74 -12.81
N SER A 38 -1.29 -20.76 -13.52
CA SER A 38 -1.94 -22.07 -13.61
C SER A 38 -1.44 -23.13 -12.64
N GLY A 39 -0.41 -22.82 -11.84
CA GLY A 39 0.16 -23.74 -10.85
C GLY A 39 -0.46 -23.61 -9.45
N SER A 40 0.14 -24.29 -8.48
CA SER A 40 -0.27 -24.20 -7.07
C SER A 40 0.20 -22.90 -6.40
N PHE A 41 -0.44 -22.50 -5.30
CA PHE A 41 -0.03 -21.31 -4.53
C PHE A 41 1.46 -21.36 -4.11
N LEU A 42 1.97 -22.54 -3.74
CA LEU A 42 3.38 -22.71 -3.36
C LEU A 42 4.36 -22.48 -4.51
N GLU A 43 3.98 -22.86 -5.74
CA GLU A 43 4.79 -22.60 -6.94
C GLU A 43 4.79 -21.10 -7.28
N TYR A 44 3.61 -20.48 -7.16
CA TYR A 44 3.45 -19.04 -7.33
C TYR A 44 4.30 -18.25 -6.33
N GLU A 45 4.24 -18.59 -5.05
CA GLU A 45 5.01 -17.93 -3.98
C GLU A 45 6.51 -17.99 -4.26
N LYS A 46 7.04 -19.16 -4.64
CA LYS A 46 8.46 -19.30 -5.01
C LYS A 46 8.87 -18.42 -6.17
N MET A 47 8.00 -18.28 -7.17
CA MET A 47 8.27 -17.47 -8.36
C MET A 47 8.32 -15.97 -8.04
N ILE A 48 7.46 -15.49 -7.13
CA ILE A 48 7.32 -14.06 -6.85
C ILE A 48 8.00 -13.60 -5.55
N ALA A 49 8.58 -14.51 -4.76
CA ALA A 49 9.10 -14.19 -3.43
C ALA A 49 10.03 -12.96 -3.43
N SER A 50 10.96 -12.89 -4.39
CA SER A 50 11.87 -11.75 -4.50
C SER A 50 11.14 -10.43 -4.77
N SER A 51 10.11 -10.44 -5.62
CA SER A 51 9.35 -9.24 -5.93
C SER A 51 8.46 -8.82 -4.77
N VAL A 52 7.79 -9.76 -4.11
CA VAL A 52 6.88 -9.51 -2.99
C VAL A 52 7.61 -9.07 -1.73
N PHE A 53 8.75 -9.68 -1.39
CA PHE A 53 9.44 -9.40 -0.13
C PHE A 53 10.53 -8.33 -0.21
N LEU A 54 11.00 -7.97 -1.42
CA LEU A 54 12.02 -6.93 -1.59
C LEU A 54 11.52 -5.78 -2.45
N VAL A 55 11.13 -6.05 -3.69
CA VAL A 55 10.82 -4.99 -4.66
C VAL A 55 9.60 -4.19 -4.21
N VAL A 56 8.48 -4.84 -3.96
CA VAL A 56 7.22 -4.17 -3.56
C VAL A 56 7.40 -3.33 -2.28
N PRO A 57 7.99 -3.85 -1.18
CA PRO A 57 8.27 -3.06 0.01
C PRO A 57 9.15 -1.83 -0.22
N ILE A 58 10.22 -1.96 -1.01
CA ILE A 58 11.13 -0.86 -1.32
C ILE A 58 10.39 0.23 -2.09
N PHE A 59 9.64 -0.14 -3.12
CA PHE A 59 8.84 0.81 -3.89
C PHE A 59 7.77 1.47 -3.02
N PHE A 60 7.08 0.71 -2.17
CA PHE A 60 6.08 1.24 -1.25
C PHE A 60 6.68 2.24 -0.24
N ILE A 61 7.91 2.03 0.22
CA ILE A 61 8.60 3.01 1.06
C ILE A 61 8.87 4.30 0.28
N ILE A 62 9.48 4.18 -0.90
CA ILE A 62 9.96 5.34 -1.67
C ILE A 62 8.80 6.18 -2.17
N PHE A 63 7.77 5.55 -2.75
CA PHE A 63 6.68 6.24 -3.43
C PHE A 63 5.49 6.54 -2.53
N THR A 64 5.25 5.74 -1.49
CA THR A 64 4.06 5.91 -0.65
C THR A 64 4.42 6.42 0.76
N LEU A 65 5.17 5.65 1.55
CA LEU A 65 5.40 5.99 2.96
C LEU A 65 6.28 7.22 3.15
N LEU A 66 7.32 7.40 2.34
CA LEU A 66 8.25 8.51 2.45
C LEU A 66 7.58 9.86 2.16
N PRO A 67 6.93 10.09 1.01
CA PRO A 67 6.24 11.35 0.76
C PRO A 67 5.11 11.60 1.76
N TYR A 68 4.38 10.57 2.16
CA TYR A 68 3.37 10.68 3.19
C TYR A 68 3.94 11.25 4.50
N ASN A 69 5.02 10.65 4.99
CA ASN A 69 5.65 11.08 6.24
C ASN A 69 6.27 12.48 6.12
N ILE A 70 6.84 12.84 4.96
CA ILE A 70 7.36 14.18 4.70
C ILE A 70 6.23 15.21 4.84
N ILE A 71 5.09 14.99 4.17
CA ILE A 71 3.97 15.94 4.19
C ILE A 71 3.39 16.06 5.60
N VAL A 72 3.14 14.93 6.28
CA VAL A 72 2.56 14.93 7.64
C VAL A 72 3.46 15.66 8.63
N LEU A 73 4.78 15.44 8.56
CA LEU A 73 5.74 16.10 9.45
C LEU A 73 5.90 17.59 9.12
N TYR A 74 6.05 17.93 7.84
CA TYR A 74 6.26 19.32 7.40
C TYR A 74 5.05 20.20 7.67
N LYS A 75 3.84 19.71 7.35
CA LYS A 75 2.58 20.44 7.58
C LYS A 75 2.03 20.27 8.99
N LYS A 76 2.70 19.50 9.86
CA LYS A 76 2.27 19.18 11.23
C LYS A 76 0.81 18.73 11.30
N VAL A 77 0.41 17.85 10.38
CA VAL A 77 -0.98 17.40 10.28
C VAL A 77 -1.33 16.58 11.53
N THR A 78 -2.31 17.03 12.31
CA THR A 78 -2.76 16.34 13.53
C THR A 78 -4.00 15.48 13.30
N SER A 79 -4.97 15.99 12.52
CA SER A 79 -6.22 15.31 12.22
C SER A 79 -6.01 13.95 11.56
N PHE A 80 -6.63 12.91 12.12
CA PHE A 80 -6.60 11.56 11.58
C PHE A 80 -7.23 11.50 10.18
N PHE A 81 -8.39 12.13 9.98
CA PHE A 81 -9.06 12.13 8.67
C PHE A 81 -8.19 12.80 7.59
N MET A 82 -7.50 13.90 7.92
CA MET A 82 -6.57 14.52 6.97
C MET A 82 -5.39 13.59 6.63
N LYS A 83 -4.90 12.81 7.59
CA LYS A 83 -3.86 11.81 7.34
C LYS A 83 -4.34 10.70 6.41
N VAL A 84 -5.57 10.22 6.58
CA VAL A 84 -6.16 9.21 5.69
C VAL A 84 -6.30 9.78 4.28
N LEU A 85 -6.86 10.99 4.14
CA LEU A 85 -7.02 11.64 2.82
C LEU A 85 -5.68 11.91 2.12
N LEU A 86 -4.64 12.29 2.87
CA LEU A 86 -3.30 12.47 2.32
C LEU A 86 -2.70 11.15 1.84
N PHE A 87 -2.90 10.06 2.59
CA PHE A 87 -2.43 8.75 2.19
C PHE A 87 -3.14 8.27 0.92
N GLU A 88 -4.47 8.44 0.89
CA GLU A 88 -5.32 8.16 -0.27
C GLU A 88 -4.84 8.93 -1.51
N LEU A 89 -4.62 10.25 -1.36
CA LEU A 89 -4.14 11.08 -2.46
C LEU A 89 -2.80 10.58 -3.02
N ILE A 90 -1.88 10.15 -2.17
CA ILE A 90 -0.59 9.61 -2.60
C ILE A 90 -0.78 8.30 -3.37
N LEU A 91 -1.61 7.38 -2.88
CA LEU A 91 -1.92 6.14 -3.60
C LEU A 91 -2.56 6.41 -4.97
N ILE A 92 -3.44 7.40 -5.05
CA ILE A 92 -4.05 7.81 -6.33
C ILE A 92 -2.99 8.37 -7.27
N ILE A 93 -2.06 9.20 -6.79
CA ILE A 93 -0.95 9.72 -7.60
C ILE A 93 -0.06 8.57 -8.09
N ASP A 94 0.32 7.64 -7.21
CA ASP A 94 1.14 6.46 -7.56
C ASP A 94 0.42 5.60 -8.62
N PHE A 95 -0.88 5.34 -8.45
CA PHE A 95 -1.68 4.60 -9.41
C PHE A 95 -1.76 5.32 -10.76
N CYS A 96 -1.97 6.63 -10.77
CA CYS A 96 -2.03 7.41 -11.99
C CYS A 96 -0.69 7.39 -12.73
N LEU A 97 0.42 7.52 -12.02
CA LEU A 97 1.77 7.47 -12.57
C LEU A 97 2.11 6.08 -13.12
N LEU A 98 1.72 5.00 -12.45
CA LEU A 98 1.92 3.64 -12.97
C LEU A 98 1.01 3.36 -14.18
N GLY A 99 -0.21 3.89 -14.15
CA GLY A 99 -1.20 3.71 -15.21
C GLY A 99 -0.82 4.35 -16.54
N THR A 100 -0.04 5.43 -16.53
CA THR A 100 0.49 6.04 -17.77
C THR A 100 1.45 5.09 -18.49
N PHE A 101 2.27 4.34 -17.76
CA PHE A 101 3.21 3.39 -18.35
C PHE A 101 2.57 2.04 -18.69
N MET A 102 1.52 1.62 -17.96
CA MET A 102 0.84 0.32 -18.16
C MET A 102 -0.39 0.39 -19.07
N ASN A 103 -0.60 1.52 -19.75
CA ASN A 103 -1.72 1.73 -20.68
C ASN A 103 -3.12 1.52 -20.06
N ILE A 104 -3.25 1.71 -18.74
CA ILE A 104 -4.51 1.56 -17.99
C ILE A 104 -5.57 2.56 -18.49
N TRP A 105 -5.10 3.67 -19.07
CA TRP A 105 -5.94 4.74 -19.63
C TRP A 105 -6.54 4.42 -21.01
N SER A 106 -6.14 3.33 -21.66
CA SER A 106 -6.77 2.88 -22.91
C SER A 106 -8.17 2.30 -22.68
N TYR A 107 -8.46 1.84 -21.46
CA TYR A 107 -9.80 1.41 -21.06
C TYR A 107 -10.63 2.61 -20.59
N PRO A 108 -11.97 2.60 -20.77
CA PRO A 108 -12.81 3.73 -20.40
C PRO A 108 -12.64 4.08 -18.91
N TYR A 109 -12.28 5.33 -18.63
CA TYR A 109 -11.88 5.84 -17.32
C TYR A 109 -12.84 5.48 -16.17
N TRP A 110 -14.13 5.39 -16.45
CA TRP A 110 -15.18 5.01 -15.49
C TRP A 110 -14.99 3.60 -14.93
N LYS A 111 -14.42 2.67 -15.72
CA LYS A 111 -14.03 1.35 -15.26
C LYS A 111 -12.82 1.38 -14.35
N ASN A 112 -12.08 2.49 -14.25
CA ASN A 112 -10.92 2.58 -13.36
C ASN A 112 -11.28 3.22 -12.01
N ILE A 113 -12.45 3.86 -11.88
CA ILE A 113 -12.89 4.53 -10.65
C ILE A 113 -13.04 3.54 -9.49
N TYR A 114 -13.44 2.29 -9.75
CA TYR A 114 -13.55 1.29 -8.69
C TYR A 114 -12.20 0.97 -8.03
N TYR A 115 -11.09 1.10 -8.77
CA TYR A 115 -9.76 0.91 -8.19
C TYR A 115 -9.39 2.03 -7.20
N LEU A 116 -9.93 3.24 -7.38
CA LEU A 116 -9.74 4.31 -6.40
C LEU A 116 -10.44 3.96 -5.08
N ALA A 117 -11.68 3.46 -5.15
CA ALA A 117 -12.39 3.03 -3.93
C ALA A 117 -11.70 1.85 -3.22
N TYR A 118 -10.95 1.02 -3.96
CA TYR A 118 -10.17 -0.06 -3.39
C TYR A 118 -9.03 0.43 -2.48
N PHE A 119 -8.54 1.66 -2.64
CA PHE A 119 -7.49 2.21 -1.79
C PHE A 119 -7.99 2.70 -0.43
N ILE A 120 -9.28 3.01 -0.30
CA ILE A 120 -9.85 3.55 0.94
C ILE A 120 -9.53 2.66 2.16
N PRO A 121 -9.81 1.34 2.16
CA PRO A 121 -9.48 0.47 3.30
C PRO A 121 -7.98 0.45 3.61
N TYR A 122 -7.13 0.49 2.57
CA TYR A 122 -5.68 0.54 2.73
C TYR A 122 -5.24 1.86 3.39
N SER A 123 -5.77 2.99 2.93
CA SER A 123 -5.47 4.30 3.51
C SER A 123 -5.85 4.39 4.97
N PHE A 124 -7.03 3.88 5.35
CA PHE A 124 -7.43 3.80 6.75
C PHE A 124 -6.49 2.92 7.58
N LEU A 125 -6.11 1.75 7.06
CA LEU A 125 -5.22 0.82 7.76
C LEU A 125 -3.83 1.42 7.98
N PHE A 126 -3.16 1.88 6.92
CA PHE A 126 -1.78 2.37 7.00
C PHE A 126 -1.69 3.70 7.74
N ALA A 127 -2.54 4.69 7.40
CA ALA A 127 -2.55 5.97 8.11
C ALA A 127 -2.98 5.79 9.58
N GLY A 128 -3.91 4.86 9.87
CA GLY A 128 -4.34 4.50 11.22
C GLY A 128 -3.21 3.93 12.06
N LEU A 129 -2.48 2.95 11.53
CA LEU A 129 -1.33 2.35 12.21
C LEU A 129 -0.25 3.39 12.47
N ILE A 130 0.08 4.25 11.49
CA ILE A 130 1.08 5.31 11.70
C ILE A 130 0.58 6.33 12.73
N HIS A 131 -0.67 6.78 12.63
CA HIS A 131 -1.24 7.74 13.57
C HIS A 131 -1.20 7.21 15.00
N TRP A 132 -1.63 5.97 15.22
CA TRP A 132 -1.72 5.39 16.55
C TRP A 132 -0.35 5.00 17.12
N LEU A 133 0.49 4.36 16.31
CA LEU A 133 1.79 3.86 16.77
C LEU A 133 2.81 4.99 16.85
N VAL A 134 2.77 6.00 16.00
CA VAL A 134 3.79 7.06 15.96
C VAL A 134 3.27 8.37 16.53
N ASP A 135 2.13 8.86 16.05
CA ASP A 135 1.76 10.27 16.22
C ASP A 135 1.04 10.58 17.53
N LYS A 136 0.17 9.68 18.00
CA LYS A 136 -0.65 9.91 19.21
C LYS A 136 0.20 10.18 20.46
N ARG A 137 1.40 9.59 20.57
CA ARG A 137 2.29 9.80 21.72
C ARG A 137 3.18 11.04 21.63
N THR A 138 3.17 11.75 20.51
CA THR A 138 3.98 12.97 20.29
C THR A 138 3.22 14.26 20.58
N VAL A 139 1.89 14.20 20.72
CA VAL A 139 1.05 15.35 21.08
C VAL A 139 0.93 15.52 22.60
N ASP A 140 1.18 14.45 23.37
CA ASP A 140 1.15 14.44 24.84
C ASP A 140 2.51 14.79 25.49
N ARG A 141 3.42 15.45 24.76
CA ARG A 141 4.69 15.99 25.26
C ARG A 141 4.92 17.38 24.70
#